data_AF-A0A368H6K9-F1
#
_entry.id   AF-A0A368H6K9-F1
#
_cell.length_a   1.000
_cell.length_b   1.000
_cell.length_c   1.000
_cell.angle_alpha   90.00
_cell.angle_beta   90.00
_cell.angle_gamma   90.00
#
_symmetry.space_group_name_H-M   'P 1'
#
loop_
_entity.id
_entity.type
_entity.pdbx_description
1 polymer ?
#
loop_
_entity_poly.entity_id
_entity_poly.type
_entity_poly.pdbx_seq_one_letter_code
_entity_poly.pdbx_strand_id
1 'polypeptide(L)'
;MSFTSNELNYLIWRYLRESGFEHTAFVFGHESELNDSSITSSDLPSGSLVSIVQRGLFYIDAEVKAHNNELPAGSGDESPCKMSLIDGVLMIMILEEKQKYAKEALKRGDERWRMR
;
A
#
# COMPACT_ATOMS: atom_id res chain seq x y z
N MET A 1 -13.13 -2.31 1.11
CA MET A 1 -12.42 -2.58 2.38
C MET A 1 -12.02 -1.23 2.96
N SER A 2 -12.27 -0.98 4.24
CA SER A 2 -11.90 0.27 4.92
C SER A 2 -11.30 -0.10 6.27
N PHE A 3 -10.24 0.59 6.68
CA PHE A 3 -9.63 0.43 8.01
C PHE A 3 -9.81 1.73 8.80
N THR A 4 -9.72 1.64 10.12
CA THR A 4 -9.83 2.77 11.04
C THR A 4 -8.46 3.35 11.38
N SER A 5 -8.42 4.64 11.73
CA SER A 5 -7.17 5.28 12.18
C SER A 5 -6.55 4.58 13.38
N ASN A 6 -7.38 4.06 14.29
CA ASN A 6 -6.90 3.35 15.47
C ASN A 6 -6.14 2.07 15.07
N GLU A 7 -6.65 1.29 14.11
CA GLU A 7 -5.99 0.05 13.64
C GLU A 7 -4.62 0.35 13.02
N LEU A 8 -4.54 1.41 12.21
CA LEU A 8 -3.29 1.85 11.61
C LEU A 8 -2.31 2.39 12.68
N ASN A 9 -2.79 3.19 13.62
CA ASN A 9 -1.99 3.71 14.73
C ASN A 9 -1.43 2.56 15.58
N TYR A 10 -2.23 1.53 15.87
CA TYR A 10 -1.77 0.36 16.60
C TYR A 10 -0.62 -0.35 15.88
N LEU A 11 -0.72 -0.53 14.55
CA LEU A 11 0.35 -1.15 13.75
C LEU A 11 1.61 -0.29 13.71
N ILE A 12 1.48 1.05 13.63
CA ILE A 12 2.62 1.99 13.69
C ILE A 12 3.30 1.90 15.05
N TRP A 13 2.54 2.00 16.14
CA TRP A 13 3.07 1.89 17.50
C TRP A 13 3.82 0.58 17.70
N ARG A 14 3.24 -0.53 17.23
CA ARG A 14 3.86 -1.86 17.31
C ARG A 14 5.15 -1.92 16.50
N TYR A 15 5.18 -1.37 15.29
CA TYR A 15 6.40 -1.28 14.48
C TYR A 15 7.50 -0.47 15.19
N LEU A 16 7.16 0.67 15.79
CA LEU A 16 8.12 1.49 16.53
C LEU A 16 8.75 0.70 17.68
N ARG A 17 7.92 -0.04 18.41
CA ARG A 17 8.36 -0.88 19.53
C ARG A 17 9.21 -2.07 19.07
N GLU A 18 8.81 -2.76 17.99
CA GLU A 18 9.58 -3.85 17.36
C GLU A 18 10.94 -3.37 16.81
N SER A 19 11.03 -2.12 16.36
CA SER A 19 12.25 -1.51 15.81
C SER A 19 13.18 -0.91 16.88
N GLY A 20 12.77 -0.92 18.16
CA GLY A 20 13.56 -0.36 19.27
C GLY A 20 13.42 1.16 19.47
N PHE A 21 12.44 1.82 18.85
CA PHE A 21 12.15 3.25 19.06
C PHE A 21 11.29 3.48 20.31
N GLU A 22 11.78 3.06 21.48
CA GLU A 22 11.00 2.99 22.72
C GLU A 22 10.40 4.34 23.14
N HIS A 23 11.19 5.42 23.13
CA HIS A 23 10.70 6.76 23.49
C HIS A 23 9.64 7.28 22.52
N THR A 24 9.83 7.05 21.22
CA THR A 24 8.86 7.44 20.19
C THR A 24 7.58 6.64 20.32
N ALA A 25 7.68 5.32 20.54
CA ALA A 25 6.53 4.46 20.77
C ALA A 25 5.74 4.88 22.01
N PHE A 26 6.43 5.30 23.08
CA PHE A 26 5.79 5.81 24.30
C PHE A 26 4.98 7.09 24.03
N VAL A 27 5.62 8.11 23.44
CA VAL A 27 4.95 9.39 23.15
C VAL A 27 3.80 9.18 22.16
N PHE A 28 4.04 8.44 21.08
CA PHE A 28 3.03 8.17 20.07
C PHE A 28 1.84 7.38 20.63
N GLY A 29 2.07 6.37 21.47
CA GLY A 29 0.99 5.60 22.08
C GLY A 29 0.08 6.43 22.98
N HIS A 30 0.64 7.44 23.66
CA HIS A 30 -0.13 8.40 24.44
C HIS A 30 -0.89 9.39 23.55
N GLU A 31 -0.24 9.97 22.54
CA GLU A 31 -0.84 10.95 21.62
C GLU A 31 -1.95 10.34 20.75
N SER A 32 -1.85 9.06 20.42
CA SER A 32 -2.85 8.33 19.63
C SER A 32 -3.95 7.66 20.46
N GLU A 33 -3.98 7.89 21.78
CA GLU A 33 -5.02 7.37 22.70
C GLU A 33 -5.26 5.85 22.58
N LEU A 34 -4.20 5.08 22.29
CA LEU A 34 -4.34 3.64 22.03
C LEU A 34 -4.90 2.86 23.23
N ASN A 35 -4.73 3.39 24.44
CA ASN A 35 -5.26 2.78 25.67
C ASN A 35 -6.80 2.83 25.77
N ASP A 36 -7.45 3.81 25.15
CA ASP A 36 -8.92 3.93 25.12
C ASP A 36 -9.52 3.26 23.86
N SER A 37 -8.69 2.87 22.91
CA SER A 37 -9.14 2.18 21.70
C SER A 37 -9.45 0.71 22.00
N SER A 38 -10.64 0.24 21.63
CA SER A 38 -11.09 -1.17 21.75
C SER A 38 -10.33 -2.15 20.82
N ILE A 39 -9.10 -1.82 20.41
CA ILE A 39 -8.27 -2.72 19.62
C ILE A 39 -7.75 -3.78 20.56
N THR A 40 -8.51 -4.87 20.63
CA THR A 40 -8.04 -6.11 21.24
C THR A 40 -6.78 -6.51 20.51
N SER A 41 -5.65 -6.42 21.22
CA SER A 41 -4.30 -6.82 20.82
C SER A 41 -4.20 -8.33 20.63
N SER A 42 -5.10 -8.92 19.84
CA SER A 42 -5.14 -10.34 19.53
C SER A 42 -3.92 -10.68 18.68
N ASP A 43 -2.89 -11.24 19.32
CA ASP A 43 -1.84 -12.10 18.75
C ASP A 43 -1.37 -11.78 17.33
N LEU A 44 -1.21 -10.50 17.00
CA LEU A 44 -0.62 -10.14 15.72
C LEU A 44 0.83 -10.65 15.72
N PRO A 45 1.33 -11.20 14.61
CA PRO A 45 2.73 -11.60 14.51
C PRO A 45 3.64 -10.36 14.45
N SER A 46 4.91 -10.54 14.82
CA SER A 46 5.93 -9.51 14.61
C SER A 46 6.07 -9.16 13.12
N GLY A 47 6.32 -7.89 12.81
CA GLY A 47 6.45 -7.43 11.42
C GLY A 47 5.13 -7.35 10.65
N SER A 48 3.98 -7.35 11.33
CA SER A 48 2.65 -7.25 10.69
C SER A 48 2.51 -6.01 9.79
N LEU A 49 2.97 -4.84 10.26
CA LEU A 49 2.94 -3.61 9.45
C LEU A 49 3.79 -3.77 8.18
N VAL A 50 5.01 -4.26 8.32
CA VAL A 50 5.94 -4.47 7.21
C VAL A 50 5.35 -5.44 6.19
N SER A 51 4.72 -6.53 6.65
CA SER A 51 4.09 -7.52 5.78
C SER A 51 2.93 -6.93 4.97
N ILE A 52 2.08 -6.11 5.60
CA ILE A 52 0.98 -5.44 4.89
C ILE A 52 1.53 -4.44 3.86
N VAL A 53 2.56 -3.67 4.21
CA VAL A 53 3.21 -2.72 3.31
C VAL A 53 3.84 -3.45 2.10
N GLN A 54 4.51 -4.58 2.32
CA GLN A 54 5.05 -5.42 1.25
C GLN A 54 3.95 -5.98 0.34
N ARG A 55 2.82 -6.42 0.90
CA ARG A 55 1.65 -6.86 0.12
C ARG A 55 1.06 -5.71 -0.69
N GLY A 56 1.05 -4.49 -0.15
CA GLY A 56 0.67 -3.28 -0.88
C GLY A 56 1.55 -3.03 -2.10
N LEU A 57 2.87 -3.20 -1.98
CA LEU A 57 3.82 -3.14 -3.11
C LEU A 57 3.50 -4.16 -4.21
N PHE A 58 3.26 -5.42 -3.83
CA PHE A 58 2.86 -6.44 -4.80
C PHE A 58 1.52 -6.14 -5.47
N TYR A 59 0.57 -5.53 -4.75
CA TYR A 59 -0.70 -5.10 -5.32
C TYR A 59 -0.49 -4.00 -6.36
N ILE A 60 0.37 -3.01 -6.09
CA ILE A 60 0.71 -1.95 -7.05
C ILE A 60 1.34 -2.55 -8.30
N ASP A 61 2.31 -3.46 -8.15
CA ASP A 61 2.95 -4.13 -9.29
C ASP A 61 1.92 -4.90 -10.14
N ALA A 62 1.00 -5.62 -9.50
CA ALA A 62 -0.07 -6.34 -10.18
C ALA A 62 -1.04 -5.38 -10.90
N GLU A 63 -1.37 -4.23 -10.29
CA GLU A 63 -2.23 -3.22 -10.91
C GLU A 63 -1.59 -2.62 -12.18
N VAL A 64 -0.28 -2.33 -12.13
CA VAL A 64 0.48 -1.84 -13.30
C VAL A 64 0.47 -2.87 -14.43
N LYS A 65 0.80 -4.13 -14.13
CA LYS A 65 0.81 -5.22 -15.12
C LYS A 65 -0.56 -5.43 -15.76
N ALA A 66 -1.61 -5.43 -14.95
CA ALA A 66 -2.99 -5.53 -15.42
C ALA A 66 -3.38 -4.36 -16.34
N HIS A 67 -2.96 -3.13 -16.01
CA HIS A 67 -3.22 -1.96 -16.84
C HIS A 67 -2.47 -2.00 -18.19
N ASN A 68 -1.23 -2.49 -18.19
CA ASN A 68 -0.42 -2.58 -19.42
C ASN A 68 -0.80 -3.80 -20.30
N ASN A 69 -1.77 -4.61 -19.88
CA ASN A 69 -2.16 -5.87 -20.53
C ASN A 69 -0.97 -6.84 -20.67
N GLU A 70 0.01 -6.71 -19.78
CA GLU A 70 1.11 -7.65 -19.62
C GLU A 70 0.49 -8.89 -18.93
N LEU A 71 0.15 -9.90 -19.73
CA LEU A 71 -0.20 -11.22 -19.20
C LEU A 71 0.95 -11.66 -18.28
N PRO A 72 0.67 -12.31 -17.13
CA PRO A 72 1.73 -12.92 -16.34
C PRO A 72 2.45 -13.87 -17.29
N ALA A 73 3.68 -13.52 -17.67
CA ALA A 73 4.42 -14.33 -18.61
C ALA A 73 4.59 -15.69 -17.92
N GLY A 74 4.05 -16.74 -18.51
CA GLY A 74 4.15 -18.12 -18.02
C GLY A 74 5.58 -18.69 -18.08
N SER A 75 6.61 -17.86 -17.89
CA SER A 75 8.00 -18.24 -17.82
C SER A 75 8.46 -18.12 -16.37
N GLY A 76 8.66 -19.29 -15.74
CA GLY A 76 9.01 -19.46 -14.33
C GLY A 76 10.40 -18.95 -13.91
N ASP A 77 10.72 -17.70 -14.22
CA ASP A 77 11.85 -16.96 -13.65
C ASP A 77 11.52 -15.47 -13.54
N GLU A 78 10.33 -15.14 -13.05
CA GLU A 78 10.06 -13.77 -12.61
C GLU A 78 10.65 -13.62 -11.21
N SER A 79 11.94 -13.27 -11.16
CA SER A 79 12.47 -12.58 -9.98
C SER A 79 11.48 -11.45 -9.67
N PRO A 80 10.84 -11.40 -8.48
CA PRO A 80 9.92 -10.32 -8.17
C PRO A 80 10.72 -9.03 -8.33
N CYS A 81 10.37 -8.23 -9.35
CA CYS A 81 11.01 -6.94 -9.58
C CYS A 81 11.03 -6.24 -8.23
N LYS A 82 12.22 -6.00 -7.69
CA LYS A 82 12.41 -5.33 -6.41
C LYS A 82 11.93 -3.89 -6.57
N MET A 83 10.62 -3.68 -6.47
CA MET A 83 10.04 -2.36 -6.42
C MET A 83 10.30 -1.81 -5.02
N SER A 84 10.99 -0.68 -4.94
CA SER A 84 11.15 0.00 -3.66
C SER A 84 9.84 0.67 -3.27
N LEU A 85 9.67 1.00 -1.98
CA LEU A 85 8.51 1.77 -1.53
C LEU A 85 8.38 3.12 -2.23
N ILE A 86 9.50 3.75 -2.54
CA ILE A 86 9.53 5.04 -3.25
C ILE A 86 9.05 4.86 -4.69
N ASP A 87 9.51 3.80 -5.36
CA ASP A 87 9.05 3.49 -6.72
C ASP A 87 7.56 3.16 -6.73
N GLY A 88 7.08 2.41 -5.73
CA GLY A 88 5.65 2.11 -5.58
C GLY A 88 4.79 3.35 -5.46
N VAL A 89 5.22 4.36 -4.68
CA VAL A 89 4.51 5.64 -4.57
C VAL A 89 4.50 6.38 -5.92
N LEU A 90 5.63 6.42 -6.62
CA LEU A 90 5.71 7.03 -7.95
C LEU A 90 4.75 6.33 -8.94
N MET A 91 4.68 5.00 -8.90
CA MET A 91 3.76 4.23 -9.75
C MET A 91 2.30 4.53 -9.43
N ILE A 92 1.92 4.64 -8.15
CA ILE A 92 0.55 5.04 -7.75
C ILE A 92 0.19 6.39 -8.36
N MET A 93 1.06 7.40 -8.25
CA MET A 93 0.80 8.73 -8.80
C MET A 93 0.57 8.70 -10.32
N ILE A 94 1.40 7.93 -11.05
CA ILE A 94 1.26 7.76 -12.51
C ILE A 94 -0.05 7.05 -12.86
N LEU A 95 -0.43 6.02 -12.11
CA LEU A 95 -1.69 5.29 -12.33
C LEU A 95 -2.90 6.19 -12.10
N GLU A 96 -2.91 6.98 -11.02
CA GLU A 96 -4.00 7.94 -10.74
C GLU A 96 -4.14 8.98 -11.85
N GLU A 97 -3.02 9.49 -12.35
CA GLU A 97 -3.00 10.43 -13.48
C GLU A 97 -3.56 9.79 -14.75
N LYS A 98 -3.13 8.57 -15.10
CA LYS A 98 -3.68 7.81 -16.23
C LYS A 98 -5.18 7.57 -16.07
N GLN A 99 -5.66 7.19 -14.88
CA GLN A 99 -7.09 7.01 -14.61
C GLN A 99 -7.88 8.31 -14.78
N LYS A 100 -7.33 9.44 -14.34
CA LYS A 100 -7.95 10.75 -14.53
C LYS A 100 -8.10 11.08 -16.02
N TYR A 101 -7.02 10.92 -16.78
CA TYR A 101 -7.06 11.13 -18.24
C TYR A 101 -8.06 10.21 -18.93
N ALA A 102 -8.11 8.93 -18.56
CA ALA A 102 -9.08 7.98 -19.11
C ALA A 102 -10.53 8.39 -18.82
N LYS A 103 -10.84 8.83 -17.58
CA LYS A 103 -12.16 9.34 -17.20
C LYS A 103 -12.52 10.61 -17.98
N GLU A 104 -11.58 11.51 -18.20
CA GLU A 104 -11.78 12.74 -18.98
C GLU A 104 -11.92 12.49 -20.48
N ALA A 105 -11.20 11.52 -21.04
CA ALA A 105 -11.35 11.11 -22.44
C ALA A 105 -12.70 10.44 -22.68
N LEU A 106 -13.15 9.61 -21.73
CA LEU A 106 -14.49 9.01 -21.75
C LEU A 106 -15.60 10.09 -21.74
N LYS A 107 -15.47 11.12 -20.90
CA LYS A 107 -16.39 12.28 -20.90
C LYS A 107 -16.39 13.04 -22.22
N ARG A 108 -15.27 13.06 -22.93
CA ARG A 108 -15.11 13.74 -24.23
C ARG A 108 -15.55 12.88 -25.43
N GLY A 109 -15.87 11.61 -25.23
CA GLY A 109 -16.20 10.68 -26.32
C GLY A 109 -15.02 10.35 -27.25
N ASP A 110 -13.78 10.62 -26.82
CA ASP A 110 -12.57 10.35 -27.60
C ASP A 110 -12.06 8.95 -27.24
N GLU A 111 -12.13 7.98 -28.16
CA GLU A 111 -11.70 6.58 -27.92
C GLU A 111 -10.19 6.37 -28.05
N ARG A 112 -9.40 7.42 -28.32
CA ARG A 112 -7.94 7.31 -28.52
C ARG A 112 -7.15 6.82 -27.30
N TRP A 113 -7.73 6.84 -26.11
CA TRP A 113 -7.10 6.32 -24.89
C TRP A 113 -6.94 4.79 -24.89
N ARG A 114 -7.67 4.04 -25.75
CA ARG A 114 -7.57 2.58 -25.86
C ARG A 114 -6.39 2.06 -26.68
N MET A 115 -5.66 2.93 -27.40
CA MET A 115 -4.63 2.52 -28.37
C MET A 115 -3.18 2.65 -27.88
N ARG A 116 -2.93 2.76 -26.56
CA ARG A 116 -1.58 2.84 -25.99
C ARG A 116 -1.38 1.87 -24.85
#